data_AF-A0A5D4NPS0-F1
#
_entry.id   AF-A0A5D4NPS0-F1
#
_cell.length_a   1.000
_cell.length_b   1.000
_cell.length_c   1.000
_cell.angle_alpha   90.00
_cell.angle_beta   90.00
_cell.angle_gamma   90.00
#
_symmetry.space_group_name_H-M   'P 1'
#
loop_
_entity.id
_entity.type
_entity.pdbx_description
1 polymer ?
#
loop_
_entity_poly.entity_id
_entity_poly.type
_entity_poly.pdbx_seq_one_letter_code
_entity_poly.pdbx_strand_id
1 'polypeptide(L)'
;MELNNELSPYQAGDVVYVMYRNPHTQSVANIQEAAVVHNPDDPSQLALFLYETYYPLDDEIAVYQTADQAEQAYQSYFGDI
;
A
#
# COMPACT_ATOMS: atom_id res chain seq x y z
N MET A 1 -2.61 -21.68 -12.61
CA MET A 1 -3.07 -20.30 -12.89
C MET A 1 -1.91 -19.42 -12.50
N GLU A 2 -1.11 -18.98 -13.48
CA GLU A 2 -0.11 -17.93 -13.25
C GLU A 2 -0.88 -16.66 -12.93
N LEU A 3 -0.88 -16.27 -11.65
CA LEU A 3 -1.43 -14.99 -11.24
C LEU A 3 -0.49 -13.94 -11.83
N ASN A 4 -1.00 -13.20 -12.81
CA ASN A 4 -0.33 -12.07 -13.42
C ASN A 4 0.14 -11.15 -12.29
N ASN A 5 1.46 -11.04 -12.14
CA ASN A 5 2.12 -9.91 -11.51
C ASN A 5 1.99 -8.71 -12.46
N GLU A 6 0.75 -8.31 -12.72
CA GLU A 6 0.45 -6.99 -13.26
C GLU A 6 0.71 -6.01 -12.13
N LEU A 7 1.99 -5.64 -11.98
CA LEU A 7 2.41 -4.38 -11.39
C LEU A 7 1.43 -3.34 -11.95
N SER A 8 0.41 -3.01 -11.16
CA SER A 8 -0.47 -1.91 -11.49
C SER A 8 0.48 -0.75 -11.79
N PRO A 9 0.44 -0.13 -12.97
CA PRO A 9 1.37 0.92 -13.33
C PRO A 9 0.96 2.17 -12.54
N TYR A 10 1.17 2.13 -11.23
CA TYR A 10 0.99 3.24 -10.34
C TYR A 10 1.80 4.39 -10.93
N GLN A 11 1.15 5.52 -11.16
CA GLN A 11 1.84 6.69 -11.70
C GLN A 11 2.06 7.67 -10.57
N ALA A 12 3.13 8.44 -10.64
CA ALA A 12 3.30 9.54 -9.71
C ALA A 12 2.10 10.51 -9.85
N GLY A 13 1.38 10.71 -8.74
CA GLY A 13 0.12 11.43 -8.67
C GLY A 13 -1.10 10.56 -8.36
N ASP A 14 -1.00 9.24 -8.46
CA ASP A 14 -2.08 8.33 -8.05
C ASP A 14 -2.28 8.34 -6.54
N VAL A 15 -3.54 8.18 -6.12
CA VAL A 15 -3.91 7.99 -4.71
C VAL A 15 -4.26 6.53 -4.50
N VAL A 16 -3.58 5.90 -3.56
CA VAL A 16 -3.70 4.49 -3.23
C VAL A 16 -3.96 4.32 -1.74
N TYR A 17 -4.41 3.13 -1.34
CA TYR A 17 -4.72 2.78 0.03
C TYR A 17 -3.71 1.75 0.52
N VAL A 18 -2.95 2.11 1.54
CA VAL A 18 -1.90 1.28 2.13
C VAL A 18 -2.43 0.68 3.42
N MET A 19 -2.32 -0.64 3.53
CA MET A 19 -2.65 -1.34 4.77
C MET A 19 -1.40 -1.42 5.65
N TYR A 20 -1.33 -0.53 6.63
CA TYR A 20 -0.20 -0.44 7.56
C TYR A 20 -0.52 -1.18 8.86
N ARG A 21 0.28 -2.20 9.20
CA ARG A 21 0.19 -2.88 10.50
C ARG A 21 0.80 -2.00 11.58
N ASN A 22 0.03 -1.70 12.60
CA ASN A 22 0.53 -0.84 13.68
C ASN A 22 1.52 -1.66 14.53
N PRO A 23 2.82 -1.33 14.57
CA PRO A 23 3.84 -2.16 15.25
C PRO A 23 3.59 -2.27 16.77
N HIS A 24 2.83 -1.33 17.34
CA HIS A 24 2.48 -1.32 18.75
C HIS A 24 1.27 -2.21 19.07
N THR A 25 0.50 -2.63 18.05
CA THR A 25 -0.67 -3.48 18.18
C THR A 25 -0.73 -4.44 16.99
N GLN A 26 -0.06 -5.59 17.11
CA GLN A 26 0.08 -6.59 16.04
C GLN A 26 -1.26 -7.10 15.49
N SER A 27 -2.34 -6.97 16.28
CA SER A 27 -3.70 -7.39 15.90
C SER A 27 -4.49 -6.32 15.14
N VAL A 28 -3.93 -5.13 14.87
CA VAL A 28 -4.63 -4.04 14.20
C VAL A 28 -3.80 -3.51 13.03
N ALA A 29 -4.33 -3.70 11.83
CA ALA A 29 -3.90 -2.94 10.66
C ALA A 29 -4.82 -1.74 10.45
N ASN A 30 -4.28 -0.64 9.96
CA ASN A 30 -5.05 0.53 9.54
C ASN A 30 -4.87 0.69 8.03
N ILE A 31 -5.97 0.98 7.36
CA ILE A 31 -5.95 1.37 5.95
C ILE A 31 -5.77 2.88 5.92
N GLN A 32 -4.75 3.35 5.23
CA GLN A 32 -4.45 4.76 5.10
C GLN A 32 -4.26 5.14 3.64
N GLU A 33 -4.75 6.32 3.29
CA GLU A 33 -4.52 6.90 1.98
C GLU A 33 -3.06 7.36 1.86
N ALA A 34 -2.41 6.95 0.77
CA ALA A 34 -1.06 7.36 0.41
C ALA A 34 -1.05 7.86 -1.03
N ALA A 35 -0.18 8.82 -1.31
CA ALA A 35 0.03 9.29 -2.67
C ALA A 35 1.27 8.62 -3.26
N VAL A 36 1.15 8.13 -4.49
CA VAL A 36 2.30 7.66 -5.26
C VAL A 36 3.05 8.88 -5.76
N VAL A 37 4.34 8.95 -5.47
CA VAL A 37 5.22 10.06 -5.85
C VAL A 37 6.53 9.51 -6.39
N HIS A 38 7.29 10.34 -7.12
CA HIS A 38 8.66 9.96 -7.45
C HIS A 38 9.53 9.98 -6.19
N ASN A 39 10.42 9.01 -6.07
CA ASN A 39 11.38 8.98 -4.98
C ASN A 39 12.31 10.21 -5.12
N PRO A 40 12.48 11.03 -4.05
CA PRO A 40 13.34 12.20 -4.09
C PRO A 40 14.83 11.85 -4.30
N ASP A 41 15.26 10.66 -3.93
CA ASP A 41 16.63 10.16 -4.16
C ASP A 41 16.79 9.66 -5.60
N ASP A 42 15.79 8.94 -6.09
CA ASP A 42 15.80 8.30 -7.42
C ASP A 42 14.49 8.60 -8.19
N PRO A 43 14.46 9.60 -9.08
CA PRO A 43 13.24 9.98 -9.81
C PRO A 43 12.76 8.90 -10.79
N SER A 44 13.59 7.88 -11.03
CA SER A 44 13.27 6.69 -11.84
C SER A 44 12.41 5.68 -11.08
N GLN A 45 12.33 5.81 -9.75
CA GLN A 45 11.60 4.93 -8.86
C GLN A 45 10.39 5.64 -8.26
N LEU A 46 9.38 4.84 -7.92
CA LEU A 46 8.17 5.32 -7.26
C LEU A 46 8.25 5.03 -5.76
N ALA A 47 7.70 5.94 -4.99
CA ALA A 47 7.57 5.86 -3.55
C ALA A 47 6.15 6.23 -3.13
N LEU A 48 5.72 5.69 -2.01
CA LEU A 48 4.48 6.05 -1.33
C LEU A 48 4.79 7.17 -0.35
N PHE A 49 4.07 8.27 -0.48
CA PHE A 49 4.11 9.36 0.48
C PHE A 49 3.00 9.18 1.50
N LEU A 50 3.41 8.85 2.74
CA LEU A 50 2.51 8.60 3.86
C LEU A 50 3.12 9.19 5.15
N TYR A 51 2.32 9.91 5.93
CA TYR A 51 2.76 10.56 7.18
C TYR A 51 4.05 11.39 7.02
N GLU A 52 4.13 12.17 5.93
CA GLU A 52 5.31 13.00 5.63
C GLU A 52 6.62 12.20 5.45
N THR A 53 6.48 10.89 5.24
CA THR A 53 7.59 9.94 5.04
C THR A 53 7.43 9.27 3.68
N TYR A 54 8.55 8.99 3.03
CA TYR A 54 8.60 8.29 1.75
C TYR A 54 8.91 6.82 2.01
N TYR A 55 8.02 5.93 1.58
CA TYR A 55 8.22 4.49 1.63
C TYR A 55 8.47 3.98 0.21
N PRO A 56 9.46 3.11 -0.02
CA PRO A 56 9.65 2.49 -1.32
C PRO A 56 8.40 1.68 -1.68
N LEU A 57 7.93 1.81 -2.92
CA LEU A 57 6.83 1.00 -3.44
C LEU A 57 7.37 -0.40 -3.74
N ASP A 58 7.30 -1.28 -2.74
CA ASP A 58 7.77 -2.67 -2.81
C ASP A 58 6.63 -3.66 -2.49
N ASP A 59 6.81 -4.94 -2.83
CA ASP A 59 5.84 -6.02 -2.64
C ASP A 59 5.60 -6.32 -1.14
N GLU A 60 6.52 -5.91 -0.27
CA GLU A 60 6.35 -6.01 1.18
C GLU A 60 5.21 -5.10 1.71
N ILE A 61 4.82 -4.07 0.96
CA ILE A 61 3.76 -3.14 1.34
C ILE A 61 2.47 -3.51 0.62
N ALA A 62 1.45 -3.82 1.42
CA ALA A 62 0.11 -4.08 0.89
C ALA A 62 -0.54 -2.76 0.43
N VAL A 63 -0.50 -2.51 -0.89
CA VAL A 63 -1.08 -1.34 -1.55
C VAL A 63 -2.30 -1.75 -2.37
N TYR A 64 -3.37 -0.98 -2.25
CA TYR A 64 -4.65 -1.22 -2.90
C TYR A 64 -5.10 0.01 -3.66
N GLN A 65 -5.74 -0.16 -4.82
CA GLN A 65 -6.27 0.96 -5.59
C GLN A 65 -7.53 1.58 -4.96
N THR A 66 -8.27 0.79 -4.17
CA THR A 66 -9.52 1.22 -3.55
C THR A 66 -9.57 0.80 -2.08
N ALA A 67 -10.27 1.60 -1.28
CA ALA A 67 -10.55 1.28 0.13
C ALA A 67 -11.26 -0.06 0.27
N ASP A 68 -12.19 -0.38 -0.63
CA ASP A 68 -12.96 -1.62 -0.63
C ASP A 68 -12.04 -2.86 -0.76
N GLN A 69 -11.08 -2.82 -1.68
CA GLN A 69 -10.07 -3.89 -1.80
C GLN A 69 -9.21 -4.01 -0.55
N ALA A 70 -8.77 -2.88 0.01
CA ALA A 70 -7.99 -2.88 1.23
C ALA A 70 -8.78 -3.47 2.41
N GLU A 71 -10.07 -3.17 2.49
CA GLU A 71 -10.96 -3.67 3.54
C GLU A 71 -11.25 -5.16 3.38
N GLN A 72 -11.47 -5.62 2.15
CA GLN A 72 -11.59 -7.06 1.87
C GLN A 72 -10.32 -7.82 2.27
N ALA A 73 -9.16 -7.29 1.94
CA ALA A 73 -7.90 -7.87 2.36
C ALA A 73 -7.75 -7.84 3.89
N TYR A 74 -8.08 -6.72 4.53
CA TYR A 74 -8.10 -6.60 6.00
C TYR A 74 -8.99 -7.69 6.62
N GLN A 75 -10.21 -7.86 6.15
CA GLN A 75 -11.13 -8.90 6.61
C GLN A 75 -10.59 -10.31 6.31
N SER A 76 -9.93 -10.52 5.18
CA SER A 76 -9.33 -11.81 4.86
C SER A 76 -8.13 -12.15 5.76
N TYR A 77 -7.38 -11.15 6.25
CA TYR A 77 -6.23 -11.34 7.13
C TYR A 77 -6.59 -11.34 8.63
N PHE A 78 -7.60 -10.56 9.03
CA PHE A 78 -7.98 -10.31 10.43
C PHE A 78 -9.40 -10.77 10.79
N GLY A 79 -10.23 -11.11 9.81
CA GLY A 79 -11.64 -11.47 9.99
C GLY A 79 -11.90 -12.95 10.25
N ASP A 80 -10.87 -13.77 10.51
CA ASP A 80 -11.07 -15.13 11.02
C ASP A 80 -11.40 -15.06 12.53
N ILE A 81 -12.69 -15.04 12.83
CA ILE A 81 -13.29 -15.31 14.16
C ILE A 81 -14.32 -16.42 14.05
#